data_AF-A0A7C5T1P2-F1
#
_entry.id   AF-A0A7C5T1P2-F1
#
_cell.length_a   1.000
_cell.length_b   1.000
_cell.length_c   1.000
_cell.angle_alpha   90.00
_cell.angle_beta   90.00
_cell.angle_gamma   90.00
#
_symmetry.space_group_name_H-M   'P 1'
#
loop_
_entity.id
_entity.type
_entity.pdbx_description
1 polymer ?
#
loop_
_entity_poly.entity_id
_entity_poly.type
_entity_poly.pdbx_seq_one_letter_code
_entity_poly.pdbx_strand_id
1 'polypeptide(L)' 'MEKWWQDFRGFRRFITPKLMPFVFWAGVVIAVVMGIITIIEGALFSSARLIFLGIVTLFLGPIFVRVLCELVMTFFRERE' A
#
# COMPACT_ATOMS: atom_id res chain seq x y z
N MET A 1 2.18 20.27 -28.06
CA MET A 1 2.59 19.40 -26.94
C MET A 1 1.85 19.82 -25.66
N GLU A 2 0.53 20.01 -25.76
CA GLU A 2 -0.26 20.83 -24.81
C GLU A 2 -1.69 20.28 -24.66
N LYS A 3 -1.86 18.94 -24.73
CA LYS A 3 -3.16 18.30 -24.52
C LYS A 3 -3.23 17.37 -23.31
N TRP A 4 -2.09 17.05 -22.68
CA TRP A 4 -2.04 16.14 -21.52
C TRP A 4 -2.55 16.79 -20.22
N TRP A 5 -2.52 18.12 -20.09
CA TRP A 5 -2.86 18.82 -18.84
C TRP A 5 -4.36 18.96 -18.57
N GLN A 6 -5.20 18.92 -19.61
CA GLN A 6 -6.65 19.05 -19.41
C GLN A 6 -7.30 17.73 -18.96
N ASP A 7 -6.72 16.59 -19.33
CA ASP A 7 -7.18 15.26 -18.88
C ASP A 7 -6.90 15.00 -17.39
N PHE A 8 -5.85 15.61 -16.81
CA PHE A 8 -5.58 15.48 -15.37
C PHE A 8 -6.70 16.06 -14.49
N ARG A 9 -7.49 17.04 -14.98
CA ARG A 9 -8.63 17.60 -14.23
C ARG A 9 -9.87 16.71 -14.29
N GLY A 10 -10.05 15.92 -15.36
CA GLY A 10 -11.10 14.90 -15.48
C GLY A 10 -10.75 13.58 -14.78
N PHE A 11 -9.46 13.25 -14.66
CA PHE A 11 -8.94 12.04 -13.99
C PHE A 11 -9.33 11.94 -12.51
N ARG A 12 -9.58 13.08 -11.87
CA ARG A 12 -9.86 13.21 -10.44
C ARG A 12 -11.24 12.67 -10.03
N ARG A 13 -12.19 12.56 -10.97
CA ARG A 13 -13.60 12.31 -10.63
C ARG A 13 -14.07 10.86 -10.74
N PHE A 14 -13.32 9.92 -11.34
CA PHE A 14 -13.83 8.54 -11.45
C PHE A 14 -12.80 7.40 -11.39
N ILE A 15 -11.49 7.65 -11.41
CA ILE A 15 -10.48 6.57 -11.39
C ILE A 15 -10.10 6.17 -9.97
N THR A 16 -9.83 7.13 -9.07
CA THR A 16 -9.31 6.84 -7.73
C THR A 16 -10.17 5.85 -6.92
N PRO A 17 -11.51 6.00 -6.80
CA PRO A 17 -12.30 5.04 -6.02
C PRO A 17 -12.38 3.65 -6.65
N LYS A 18 -12.34 3.54 -8.00
CA LYS A 18 -12.36 2.24 -8.71
C LYS A 18 -10.99 1.56 -8.72
N LEU A 19 -9.90 2.33 -8.70
CA LEU A 19 -8.52 1.83 -8.69
C LEU A 19 -8.06 1.42 -7.29
N MET A 20 -8.68 1.96 -6.24
CA MET A 20 -8.26 1.72 -4.85
C MET A 20 -8.20 0.24 -4.42
N PRO A 21 -9.16 -0.62 -4.78
CA PRO A 21 -9.09 -2.05 -4.45
C PRO A 21 -7.87 -2.75 -5.07
N PHE A 22 -7.45 -2.32 -6.27
CA PHE A 22 -6.27 -2.86 -6.96
C PHE A 22 -4.99 -2.41 -6.26
N VAL A 23 -4.90 -1.13 -5.89
CA VAL A 23 -3.77 -0.57 -5.12
C VAL A 23 -3.67 -1.22 -3.74
N PHE A 24 -4.80 -1.48 -3.09
CA PHE A 24 -4.86 -2.18 -1.82
C PHE A 24 -4.23 -3.58 -1.92
N TRP A 25 -4.71 -4.41 -2.86
CA TRP A 25 -4.17 -5.76 -3.04
C TRP A 25 -2.69 -5.74 -3.45
N ALA A 26 -2.28 -4.83 -4.32
CA ALA A 26 -0.88 -4.66 -4.68
C ALA A 26 0.00 -4.30 -3.45
N GLY A 27 -0.46 -3.36 -2.62
CA GLY A 27 0.22 -2.97 -1.39
C GLY A 27 0.31 -4.11 -0.37
N VAL A 28 -0.74 -4.91 -0.23
CA VAL A 28 -0.74 -6.10 0.63
C VAL A 28 0.26 -7.15 0.13
N VAL A 29 0.27 -7.44 -1.17
CA VAL A 29 1.22 -8.40 -1.76
C VAL A 29 2.65 -7.94 -1.49
N ILE A 30 2.95 -6.66 -1.71
CA ILE A 30 4.28 -6.09 -1.44
C ILE A 30 4.63 -6.22 0.05
N ALA A 31 3.71 -5.87 0.96
CA ALA A 31 3.94 -5.96 2.40
C ALA A 31 4.23 -7.40 2.85
N VAL A 32 3.48 -8.38 2.33
CA VAL A 32 3.66 -9.80 2.63
C VAL A 32 5.01 -10.30 2.09
N VAL A 33 5.34 -9.97 0.85
CA VAL A 33 6.62 -10.36 0.23
C VAL A 33 7.81 -9.77 1.01
N MET A 34 7.76 -8.48 1.34
CA MET A 34 8.80 -7.83 2.13
C MET A 34 8.91 -8.42 3.54
N GLY A 35 7.79 -8.74 4.18
CA GLY A 35 7.77 -9.43 5.47
C GLY A 35 8.46 -10.79 5.41
N ILE A 36 8.16 -11.60 4.39
CA ILE A 36 8.79 -12.90 4.18
C ILE A 36 10.30 -12.76 3.93
N ILE A 37 10.72 -11.84 3.06
CA ILE A 37 12.15 -11.58 2.79
C ILE A 37 12.86 -11.21 4.09
N THR A 38 12.28 -10.33 4.90
CA THR A 38 12.85 -9.90 6.18
C THR A 38 13.00 -11.07 7.17
N ILE A 39 12.05 -12.01 7.18
CA ILE A 39 12.15 -13.24 8.00
C ILE A 39 13.29 -14.13 7.51
N ILE A 40 13.42 -14.31 6.19
CA ILE A 40 14.48 -15.14 5.59
C ILE A 40 15.86 -14.53 5.91
N GLU A 41 16.03 -13.23 5.72
CA GLU A 41 17.26 -12.53 6.08
C GLU A 41 17.55 -12.66 7.58
N GLY A 42 16.53 -12.49 8.43
CA GLY A 42 16.68 -12.69 9.87
C GLY A 42 17.14 -14.10 10.26
N ALA A 43 16.65 -15.12 9.56
CA ALA A 43 17.10 -16.50 9.76
C ALA A 43 18.55 -16.71 9.28
N LEU A 44 18.93 -16.14 8.14
CA LEU A 44 20.29 -16.24 7.60
C LEU A 44 21.32 -15.54 8.48
N PHE A 45 21.00 -14.35 9.00
CA PHE A 45 21.88 -13.56 9.87
C PHE A 45 21.74 -13.90 11.36
N SER A 46 21.05 -14.99 11.73
CA SER A 46 20.80 -15.40 13.12
C SER A 46 20.29 -14.26 14.02
N SER A 47 19.46 -13.38 13.45
CA SER A 47 19.03 -12.14 14.05
C SER A 47 17.56 -12.24 14.44
N ALA A 48 17.32 -12.59 15.70
CA ALA A 48 15.97 -12.69 16.28
C ALA A 48 15.14 -11.39 16.10
N ARG A 49 15.82 -10.24 16.11
CA ARG A 49 15.18 -8.93 15.89
C ARG A 49 14.57 -8.79 14.49
N LEU A 50 15.27 -9.27 13.45
CA LEU A 50 14.81 -9.20 12.06
C LEU A 50 13.65 -10.16 11.82
N ILE A 51 13.70 -11.36 12.41
CA ILE A 51 12.60 -12.34 12.35
C ILE A 51 11.34 -11.76 12.99
N PHE A 52 11.46 -11.18 14.19
CA PHE A 52 10.33 -10.54 14.86
C PHE A 52 9.77 -9.36 14.05
N LEU A 53 10.63 -8.52 13.49
CA LEU A 53 10.23 -7.41 12.61
C LEU A 53 9.50 -7.90 11.36
N GLY A 54 9.96 -8.97 10.73
CA GLY A 54 9.31 -9.54 9.55
C GLY A 54 7.92 -10.10 9.86
N ILE A 55 7.75 -10.78 11.00
CA ILE A 55 6.43 -11.25 11.47
C ILE A 55 5.51 -10.06 11.74
N VAL A 56 5.99 -9.05 12.47
CA VAL A 56 5.22 -7.84 12.74
C VAL A 56 4.80 -7.16 11.44
N THR A 57 5.71 -7.00 10.47
CA THR A 57 5.41 -6.41 9.15
C THR A 57 4.39 -7.23 8.37
N LEU A 58 4.37 -8.56 8.51
CA LEU A 58 3.41 -9.43 7.81
C LEU A 58 1.97 -9.22 8.29
N PHE A 59 1.77 -8.85 9.56
CA PHE A 59 0.45 -8.54 10.12
C PHE A 59 0.12 -7.04 10.09
N LEU A 60 1.05 -6.17 10.53
CA LEU A 60 0.84 -4.73 10.55
C LEU A 60 0.90 -4.11 9.17
N GLY A 61 1.65 -4.66 8.22
CA GLY A 61 1.77 -4.14 6.86
C GLY A 61 0.41 -4.07 6.14
N PRO A 62 -0.36 -5.18 6.07
CA PRO A 62 -1.71 -5.15 5.49
C PRO A 62 -2.68 -4.20 6.22
N ILE A 63 -2.61 -4.12 7.55
CA ILE A 63 -3.43 -3.19 8.36
C ILE A 63 -3.07 -1.74 8.03
N PHE A 64 -1.79 -1.43 7.92
CA PHE A 64 -1.31 -0.09 7.55
C PHE A 64 -1.76 0.30 6.14
N VAL A 65 -1.67 -0.61 5.18
CA VAL A 65 -2.16 -0.40 3.80
C VAL A 65 -3.68 -0.17 3.79
N ARG A 66 -4.46 -0.89 4.62
CA ARG A 66 -5.91 -0.63 4.81
C ARG A 66 -6.17 0.79 5.29
N VAL A 67 -5.51 1.20 6.38
CA VAL A 67 -5.72 2.52 7.00
C VAL A 67 -5.34 3.64 6.04
N LEU A 68 -4.20 3.52 5.35
CA LEU A 68 -3.80 4.49 4.33
C LEU A 68 -4.82 4.55 3.18
N CYS A 69 -5.32 3.41 2.73
CA CYS A 69 -6.33 3.39 1.68
C CYS A 69 -7.62 4.08 2.11
N GLU A 70 -8.06 3.84 3.34
CA GLU A 70 -9.29 4.42 3.88
C GLU A 70 -9.16 5.94 4.12
N LEU A 71 -8.00 6.40 4.59
CA LEU A 71 -7.69 7.83 4.69
C LEU A 71 -7.72 8.51 3.33
N VAL A 72 -7.07 7.93 2.31
CA VAL A 72 -7.08 8.47 0.95
C VAL A 72 -8.51 8.54 0.41
N MET A 73 -9.30 7.48 0.53
CA MET A 73 -10.70 7.50 0.10
C MET A 73 -11.53 8.55 0.85
N THR A 74 -11.31 8.71 2.16
CA THR A 74 -11.99 9.72 2.98
C THR A 74 -11.67 11.14 2.52
N PHE A 75 -10.40 11.45 2.24
CA PHE A 75 -9.98 12.74 1.69
C PHE A 75 -10.54 13.04 0.30
N PHE A 76 -10.80 12.00 -0.50
CA PHE A 76 -11.48 12.17 -1.79
C PHE A 76 -12.98 12.35 -1.62
N ARG A 77 -13.59 11.69 -0.63
CA ARG A 77 -15.03 11.78 -0.33
C ARG A 77 -15.44 13.14 0.25
N GLU A 78 -14.58 13.78 1.06
CA GLU A 78 -14.84 15.13 1.59
C GLU A 78 -14.68 16.25 0.53
N ARG A 79 -14.19 15.93 -0.68
CA ARG A 79 -14.01 16.90 -1.77
C ARG A 79 -15.07 16.81 -2.87
N GLU A 80 -16.12 16.03 -2.65
CA GLU A 80 -17.41 16.11 -3.36
C GLU A 80 -18.45 16.87 -2.54
#